data_AF-A0A7C4A8H1-F1
#
_entry.id   AF-A0A7C4A8H1-F1
#
_cell.length_a   1.000
_cell.length_b   1.000
_cell.length_c   1.000
_cell.angle_alpha   90.00
_cell.angle_beta   90.00
_cell.angle_gamma   90.00
#
_symmetry.space_group_name_H-M   'P 1'
#
loop_
_entity.id
_entity.type
_entity.pdbx_description
1 polymer ?
#
loop_
_entity_poly.entity_id
_entity_poly.type
_entity_poly.pdbx_seq_one_letter_code
_entity_poly.pdbx_strand_id
1 'polypeptide(L)'
;MVHHRETHNIVYVVHAGDVVNTASSTHQWENAAAAMALLEDPSTTNLRDGIPYGILPGNHDFPTENHNAYFAEYIVSPVAITTVVIRGQ
;
A
#
# COMPACT_ATOMS: atom_id res chain seq x y z
N MET A 1 5.36 1.98 -10.75
CA MET A 1 4.04 1.31 -10.78
C MET A 1 2.99 2.15 -11.50
N VAL A 2 2.72 3.36 -11.00
CA VAL A 2 1.72 4.30 -11.53
C VAL A 2 1.78 4.48 -13.06
N HIS A 3 2.98 4.68 -13.64
CA HIS A 3 3.15 4.83 -15.09
C HIS A 3 2.73 3.61 -15.93
N HIS A 4 2.67 2.42 -15.34
CA HIS A 4 2.28 1.18 -16.03
C HIS A 4 0.83 0.76 -15.72
N ARG A 5 0.07 1.60 -14.99
CA ARG A 5 -1.28 1.28 -14.54
C ARG A 5 -2.24 1.11 -15.72
N GLU A 6 -2.19 2.01 -16.70
CA GLU A 6 -3.06 1.94 -17.87
C GLU A 6 -2.68 0.76 -18.79
N THR A 7 -1.39 0.58 -19.06
CA THR A 7 -0.90 -0.46 -19.97
C THR A 7 -1.15 -1.88 -19.46
N HIS A 8 -1.19 -2.08 -18.14
CA HIS A 8 -1.46 -3.39 -17.54
C HIS A 8 -2.86 -3.51 -16.91
N ASN A 9 -3.74 -2.51 -17.11
CA ASN A 9 -5.06 -2.46 -16.48
C ASN A 9 -5.01 -2.73 -14.97
N ILE A 10 -4.09 -2.07 -14.27
CA ILE A 10 -3.93 -2.23 -12.82
C ILE A 10 -5.11 -1.53 -12.14
N VAL A 11 -5.83 -2.29 -11.32
CA VAL A 11 -7.01 -1.82 -10.55
C VAL A 11 -6.81 -1.92 -9.03
N TYR A 12 -5.77 -2.63 -8.58
CA TYR A 12 -5.43 -2.83 -7.18
C TYR A 12 -3.93 -3.14 -7.04
N VAL A 13 -3.33 -2.78 -5.91
CA VAL A 13 -1.92 -3.06 -5.59
C VAL A 13 -1.82 -3.84 -4.29
N VAL A 14 -0.94 -4.85 -4.24
CA VAL A 14 -0.59 -5.51 -2.97
C VAL A 14 0.91 -5.51 -2.77
N HIS A 15 1.37 -5.09 -1.58
CA HIS A 15 2.74 -5.27 -1.12
C HIS A 15 2.79 -6.47 -0.18
N ALA A 16 3.55 -7.49 -0.54
CA ALA A 16 3.51 -8.80 0.12
C ALA A 16 4.48 -8.94 1.32
N GLY A 17 4.77 -7.85 2.03
CA GLY A 17 5.77 -7.85 3.11
C GLY A 17 7.16 -7.42 2.70
N ASP A 18 8.05 -7.41 3.70
CA ASP A 18 9.42 -6.91 3.67
C ASP A 18 9.47 -5.49 3.10
N VAL A 19 8.67 -4.61 3.71
CA VAL A 19 8.56 -3.19 3.35
C VAL A 19 9.84 -2.45 3.68
N VAL A 20 10.45 -2.79 4.82
CA VAL A 20 11.74 -2.24 5.25
C VAL A 20 12.78 -3.35 5.38
N ASN A 21 14.06 -2.97 5.40
CA ASN A 21 15.14 -3.90 5.73
C ASN A 21 15.40 -3.95 7.25
N THR A 22 15.04 -2.91 7.99
CA THR A 22 15.27 -2.83 9.44
C THR A 22 14.04 -2.27 10.13
N ALA A 23 13.27 -3.14 10.80
CA ALA A 23 12.02 -2.78 11.49
C ALA A 23 12.16 -1.60 12.47
N SER A 24 13.31 -1.42 13.12
CA SER A 24 13.53 -0.31 14.06
C SER A 24 13.92 1.02 13.38
N SER A 25 14.12 1.04 12.06
CA SER A 25 14.51 2.24 11.32
C SER A 25 13.28 3.04 10.88
N THR A 26 12.90 4.06 11.66
CA THR A 26 11.78 4.96 11.32
C THR A 26 11.95 5.62 9.96
N HIS A 27 13.18 5.95 9.57
CA HIS A 27 13.46 6.55 8.26
C HIS A 27 13.06 5.64 7.09
N GLN A 28 13.22 4.32 7.23
CA GLN A 28 12.80 3.38 6.18
C GLN A 28 11.27 3.34 6.07
N TRP A 29 10.57 3.38 7.20
CA TRP A 29 9.11 3.45 7.23
C TRP A 29 8.58 4.77 6.66
N GLU A 30 9.20 5.90 6.98
CA GLU A 30 8.86 7.21 6.40
C GLU A 30 9.01 7.21 4.87
N ASN A 31 10.13 6.68 4.37
CA ASN A 31 10.37 6.56 2.93
C ASN A 31 9.35 5.62 2.27
N ALA A 32 9.04 4.49 2.90
CA ALA A 32 8.06 3.54 2.39
C ALA A 32 6.65 4.16 2.35
N ALA A 33 6.23 4.84 3.42
CA ALA A 33 4.95 5.53 3.49
C ALA A 33 4.84 6.64 2.43
N ALA A 34 5.90 7.44 2.26
CA ALA A 34 5.94 8.48 1.21
C ALA A 34 5.83 7.87 -0.20
N ALA A 35 6.45 6.71 -0.44
CA ALA A 35 6.33 6.01 -1.73
C ALA A 35 4.92 5.46 -1.95
N MET A 36 4.29 4.90 -0.92
CA MET A 36 2.93 4.34 -1.01
C MET A 36 1.85 5.43 -1.15
N ALA A 37 2.07 6.63 -0.59
CA ALA A 37 1.18 7.78 -0.78
C ALA A 37 1.01 8.20 -2.26
N LEU A 38 1.97 7.85 -3.13
CA LEU A 38 1.83 8.05 -4.59
C LEU A 38 0.73 7.18 -5.21
N LEU A 39 0.20 6.17 -4.51
CA LEU A 39 -0.97 5.42 -4.98
C LEU A 39 -2.26 6.14 -4.61
N GLU A 40 -2.24 7.09 -3.69
CA GLU A 40 -3.42 7.82 -3.22
C GLU A 40 -3.61 9.14 -3.96
N ASP A 41 -2.51 9.71 -4.44
CA ASP A 41 -2.49 11.03 -5.04
C ASP A 41 -3.14 11.02 -6.46
N PRO A 42 -4.25 11.73 -6.68
CA PRO A 42 -4.87 11.85 -7.99
C PRO A 42 -3.96 12.46 -9.05
N SER A 43 -3.04 13.34 -8.65
CA SER A 43 -2.10 14.00 -9.56
C SER A 43 -1.06 13.03 -10.13
N THR A 44 -0.78 11.94 -9.40
CA THR A 44 0.13 10.90 -9.86
C THR A 44 -0.64 9.81 -10.63
N THR A 45 -1.81 9.40 -10.13
CA THR A 45 -2.55 8.24 -10.63
C THR A 45 -3.53 8.54 -11.76
N ASN A 46 -3.89 9.81 -11.97
CA ASN A 46 -5.00 10.23 -12.83
C ASN A 46 -6.34 9.57 -12.45
N LEU A 47 -6.50 9.18 -11.18
CA LEU A 47 -7.71 8.62 -10.61
C LEU A 47 -8.18 9.51 -9.47
N ARG A 48 -9.46 9.87 -9.47
CA ARG A 48 -10.06 10.75 -8.46
C ARG A 48 -9.75 10.32 -7.03
N ASP A 49 -9.77 9.01 -6.78
CA ASP A 49 -9.62 8.41 -5.45
C ASP A 49 -8.33 7.57 -5.32
N GLY A 50 -7.38 7.74 -6.25
CA GLY A 50 -6.15 6.95 -6.31
C GLY A 50 -6.35 5.51 -6.80
N ILE A 51 -5.32 4.68 -6.64
CA ILE A 51 -5.32 3.23 -6.84
C ILE A 51 -5.44 2.58 -5.46
N PRO A 52 -6.51 1.80 -5.20
CA PRO A 52 -6.62 1.07 -3.94
C PRO A 52 -5.46 0.07 -3.76
N TYR A 53 -4.97 -0.06 -2.54
CA TYR A 53 -3.84 -0.94 -2.24
C TYR A 53 -3.96 -1.58 -0.86
N GLY A 54 -3.08 -2.55 -0.58
CA GLY A 54 -2.93 -3.18 0.71
C GLY A 54 -1.47 -3.58 0.94
N ILE A 55 -1.03 -3.55 2.20
CA ILE A 55 0.34 -3.85 2.60
C ILE A 55 0.27 -4.91 3.70
N LEU A 56 0.95 -6.02 3.47
CA LEU A 56 1.17 -7.06 4.47
C LEU A 56 2.55 -6.88 5.08
N PRO A 57 2.78 -7.28 6.35
CA PRO A 57 4.11 -7.35 6.93
C PRO A 57 4.85 -8.63 6.49
N GLY A 58 6.15 -8.52 6.25
CA GLY A 58 7.08 -9.64 6.05
C GLY A 58 8.00 -9.84 7.25
N ASN A 59 8.98 -10.75 7.15
CA ASN A 59 9.86 -11.08 8.27
C ASN A 59 10.77 -9.91 8.70
N HIS A 60 11.12 -9.00 7.80
CA HIS A 60 11.91 -7.80 8.15
C HIS A 60 11.08 -6.67 8.78
N ASP A 61 9.76 -6.78 8.73
CA ASP A 61 8.82 -5.80 9.27
C ASP A 61 8.45 -6.08 10.74
N PHE A 62 9.01 -7.15 11.32
CA PHE A 62 8.78 -7.50 12.73
C PHE A 62 9.77 -6.79 13.67
N PRO A 63 9.28 -6.30 14.83
CA PRO A 63 7.91 -6.44 15.32
C PRO A 63 6.95 -5.42 14.64
N THR A 64 5.67 -5.78 14.50
CA THR A 64 4.72 -5.12 13.57
C THR A 64 4.19 -3.77 14.05
N GLU A 65 4.69 -3.22 15.15
CA GLU A 65 4.24 -1.94 15.70
C GLU A 65 4.44 -0.81 14.70
N ASN A 66 5.61 -0.75 14.05
CA ASN A 66 5.87 0.27 13.03
C ASN A 66 5.05 0.01 11.75
N HIS A 67 4.96 -1.24 11.29
CA HIS A 67 4.06 -1.57 10.17
C HIS A 67 2.63 -1.06 10.43
N ASN A 68 2.08 -1.30 11.62
CA ASN A 68 0.75 -0.84 11.98
C ASN A 68 0.69 0.68 12.16
N ALA A 69 1.71 1.30 12.74
CA ALA A 69 1.75 2.77 12.90
C ALA A 69 1.73 3.51 11.56
N TYR A 70 2.42 2.98 10.54
CA TYR A 70 2.50 3.60 9.22
C TYR A 70 1.40 3.14 8.25
N PHE A 71 0.82 1.94 8.44
CA PHE A 71 -0.09 1.33 7.45
C PHE A 71 -1.41 0.74 7.97
N ALA A 72 -1.77 0.90 9.26
CA ALA A 72 -2.98 0.28 9.83
C ALA A 72 -4.30 0.70 9.17
N GLU A 73 -4.35 1.84 8.47
CA GLU A 73 -5.59 2.36 7.87
C GLU A 73 -5.79 1.93 6.40
N TYR A 74 -4.76 1.40 5.73
CA TYR A 74 -4.80 1.18 4.28
C TYR A 74 -5.45 -0.13 3.82
N ILE A 75 -6.06 -0.90 4.73
CA ILE A 75 -6.86 -2.08 4.33
C ILE A 75 -8.24 -1.64 3.78
N VAL A 76 -8.61 -0.36 3.92
CA VAL A 76 -9.82 0.22 3.35
C VAL A 76 -9.51 1.62 2.85
N SER A 77 -9.64 1.84 1.55
CA SER A 77 -9.76 3.19 0.99
C SER A 77 -10.68 4.05 1.87
N PRO A 78 -10.43 5.38 2.01
CA PRO A 78 -11.40 6.29 2.63
C PRO A 78 -12.76 6.30 1.92
N VAL A 79 -12.85 5.73 0.72
CA VAL A 79 -14.10 5.25 0.13
C VAL A 79 -14.36 3.84 0.65
N ALA A 80 -15.35 3.70 1.54
CA ALA A 80 -15.78 2.44 2.12
C ALA A 80 -15.99 1.32 1.07
N ILE A 81 -14.94 0.58 0.75
CA ILE A 81 -15.03 -0.73 0.10
C ILE A 81 -15.03 -1.73 1.25
N THR A 82 -16.22 -1.97 1.80
CA THR A 82 -16.47 -2.88 2.93
C THR A 82 -16.04 -4.33 2.65
N THR A 83 -15.72 -4.72 1.40
CA THR A 83 -15.22 -6.08 1.10
C THR A 83 -14.52 -6.15 -0.25
N VAL A 84 -13.24 -6.54 -0.29
CA VAL A 84 -12.62 -7.14 -1.49
C VAL A 84 -12.70 -8.66 -1.33
N VAL A 85 -13.77 -9.28 -1.86
CA VAL A 85 -13.84 -10.76 -1.94
C VAL A 85 -13.01 -11.18 -3.15
N ILE A 86 -11.77 -11.65 -2.93
CA ILE A 86 -11.04 -12.38 -3.97
C ILE A 86 -11.67 -13.78 -4.06
N ARG A 87 -12.66 -13.95 -4.93
CA ARG A 87 -13.12 -15.30 -5.32
C ARG A 87 -12.08 -15.88 -6.27
N GLY A 88 -11.26 -16.79 -5.77
CA GLY A 88 -10.51 -17.71 -6.61
C GLY A 88 -11.48 -18.49 -7.50
N GLN A 89 -11.14 -18.59 -8.78
CA GLN A 89 -11.65 -19.67 -9.64
C GLN A 89 -10.99 -20.98 -9.19
#